data_AF-A0A8T4XVD2-F1
#
_entry.id   AF-A0A8T4XVD2-F1
#
_cell.length_a   1.000
_cell.length_b   1.000
_cell.length_c   1.000
_cell.angle_alpha   90.00
_cell.angle_beta   90.00
_cell.angle_gamma   90.00
#
_symmetry.space_group_name_H-M   'P 1'
#
loop_
_entity.id
_entity.type
_entity.pdbx_description
1 polymer ?
#
loop_
_entity_poly.entity_id
_entity_poly.type
_entity_poly.pdbx_seq_one_letter_code
_entity_poly.pdbx_strand_id
1 'polypeptide(L)'
;MGENNYDEQVLQANDSQKRIEISVEFRGEAKRRLGIDKLVVALPEDVGLLELLDELEKKFGWPFKREFIDESTQSLSPKVVVLVNRAPLRRNFMFLKFKGGESVVLFPHTVCGG
;
A
#
# COMPACT_ATOMS: atom_id res chain seq x y z
N MET A 1 38.64 -18.95 38.86
CA MET A 1 37.17 -18.77 38.81
C MET A 1 36.92 -17.30 38.63
N GLY A 2 36.73 -16.87 37.38
CA GLY A 2 36.32 -15.51 37.03
C GLY A 2 35.25 -15.69 35.98
N GLU A 3 34.02 -15.81 36.45
CA GLU A 3 32.86 -16.15 35.63
C GLU A 3 32.49 -15.00 34.70
N ASN A 4 31.98 -15.41 33.54
CA ASN A 4 31.72 -14.62 32.36
C ASN A 4 30.55 -13.65 32.59
N ASN A 5 30.78 -12.35 32.46
CA ASN A 5 29.73 -11.34 32.24
C ASN A 5 29.81 -10.89 30.77
N TYR A 6 29.29 -11.72 29.87
CA TYR A 6 28.86 -11.28 28.54
C TYR A 6 27.36 -10.97 28.63
N ASP A 7 27.02 -9.99 29.47
CA ASP A 7 25.67 -9.47 29.57
C ASP A 7 25.34 -8.67 28.30
N GLU A 8 24.32 -9.18 27.60
CA GLU A 8 23.27 -8.38 26.98
C GLU A 8 23.69 -7.21 26.09
N GLN A 9 24.40 -7.52 25.01
CA GLN A 9 24.13 -6.85 23.74
C GLN A 9 23.19 -7.74 22.92
N VAL A 10 21.97 -7.94 23.44
CA VAL A 10 20.85 -8.20 22.55
C VAL A 10 20.78 -6.96 21.69
N LEU A 11 21.31 -7.07 20.47
CA LEU A 11 21.01 -6.14 19.40
C LEU A 11 19.49 -6.04 19.38
N GLN A 12 18.96 -4.98 20.00
CA GLN A 12 17.76 -4.37 19.49
C GLN A 12 18.11 -4.05 18.04
N ALA A 13 17.78 -4.99 17.15
CA ALA A 13 17.24 -4.67 15.86
C ALA A 13 16.03 -3.78 16.14
N ASN A 14 16.32 -2.53 16.52
CA ASN A 14 15.47 -1.40 16.27
C ASN A 14 15.42 -1.36 14.75
N ASP A 15 14.53 -2.19 14.24
CA ASP A 15 13.83 -2.03 12.98
C ASP A 15 13.14 -0.66 13.07
N SER A 16 13.97 0.38 13.05
CA SER A 16 13.60 1.74 12.69
C SER A 16 13.39 1.71 11.19
N GLN A 17 12.48 0.83 10.74
CA GLN A 17 11.82 1.00 9.46
C GLN A 17 11.16 2.36 9.58
N LYS A 18 11.83 3.37 9.03
CA LYS A 18 11.26 4.71 8.89
C LYS A 18 9.89 4.50 8.27
N ARG A 19 8.83 4.86 8.99
CA ARG A 19 7.48 4.70 8.47
C ARG A 19 7.12 5.97 7.73
N ILE A 20 6.63 5.81 6.51
CA ILE A 20 6.05 6.88 5.72
C ILE A 20 4.54 6.85 5.90
N GLU A 21 3.96 8.02 6.10
CA GLU A 21 2.50 8.17 6.12
C GLU A 21 2.03 8.52 4.72
N ILE A 22 1.10 7.73 4.20
CA ILE A 22 0.48 7.99 2.90
C ILE A 22 -1.02 8.16 3.04
N SER A 23 -1.55 9.10 2.28
CA SER A 23 -2.98 9.39 2.21
C SER A 23 -3.63 8.55 1.12
N VAL A 24 -4.41 7.55 1.48
CA VAL A 24 -5.19 6.72 0.55
C VAL A 24 -6.62 7.25 0.47
N GLU A 25 -7.06 7.60 -0.71
CA GLU A 25 -8.43 8.02 -0.99
C GLU A 25 -9.15 6.92 -1.78
N PHE A 26 -10.31 6.50 -1.28
CA PHE A 26 -11.13 5.49 -1.92
C PHE A 26 -12.23 6.14 -2.73
N ARG A 27 -12.43 5.65 -3.94
CA ARG A 27 -13.46 6.13 -4.86
C ARG A 27 -14.24 4.95 -5.44
N GLY A 28 -15.33 5.24 -6.15
CA GLY A 28 -16.14 4.21 -6.80
C GLY A 28 -16.62 3.12 -5.84
N GLU A 29 -16.40 1.85 -6.22
CA GLU A 29 -16.84 0.70 -5.43
C GLU A 29 -16.07 0.57 -4.11
N ALA A 30 -14.78 0.93 -4.03
CA ALA A 30 -14.02 0.89 -2.78
C ALA A 30 -14.67 1.79 -1.73
N LYS A 31 -15.03 3.03 -2.09
CA LYS A 31 -15.74 3.93 -1.17
C LYS A 31 -17.07 3.33 -0.70
N ARG A 32 -17.85 2.75 -1.61
CA ARG A 32 -19.16 2.15 -1.27
C ARG A 32 -19.02 0.94 -0.34
N ARG A 33 -18.01 0.11 -0.55
CA ARG A 33 -17.76 -1.09 0.26
C ARG A 33 -17.21 -0.75 1.64
N LEU A 34 -16.27 0.19 1.70
CA LEU A 34 -15.56 0.54 2.94
C LEU A 34 -16.31 1.59 3.77
N GLY A 35 -17.18 2.37 3.15
CA GLY A 35 -17.87 3.50 3.81
C GLY A 35 -16.94 4.66 4.19
N ILE A 36 -15.70 4.65 3.69
CA ILE A 36 -14.65 5.62 4.03
C ILE A 36 -14.18 6.31 2.76
N ASP A 37 -14.08 7.63 2.81
CA ASP A 37 -13.56 8.46 1.72
C ASP A 37 -12.03 8.46 1.67
N LYS A 38 -11.37 8.63 2.83
CA LYS A 38 -9.92 8.78 2.92
C LYS A 38 -9.39 8.12 4.20
N LEU A 39 -8.21 7.53 4.09
CA LEU A 39 -7.46 6.89 5.16
C LEU A 39 -6.00 7.32 5.09
N VAL A 40 -5.37 7.55 6.24
CA VAL A 40 -3.92 7.64 6.33
C VAL A 40 -3.38 6.29 6.78
N VAL A 41 -2.43 5.73 6.02
CA VAL A 41 -1.77 4.46 6.31
C VAL A 41 -0.29 4.73 6.54
N ALA A 42 0.24 4.24 7.66
CA ALA A 42 1.66 4.26 7.93
C ALA A 42 2.27 2.95 7.40
N LEU A 43 3.19 3.05 6.45
CA LEU A 43 3.86 1.92 5.83
C LEU A 43 5.39 2.08 5.97
N PRO A 44 6.18 1.01 5.89
CA PRO A 44 7.64 1.11 5.84
C PRO A 44 8.14 2.00 4.69
N GLU A 45 9.32 2.61 4.84
CA GLU A 45 10.05 3.24 3.73
C GLU A 45 10.36 2.17 2.67
N ASP A 46 10.40 2.55 1.39
CA ASP A 46 10.57 1.65 0.23
C ASP A 46 9.39 0.72 -0.13
N VAL A 47 8.22 0.86 0.49
CA VAL A 47 7.03 0.09 0.06
C VAL A 47 6.51 0.52 -1.31
N GLY A 48 5.98 -0.46 -2.04
CA GLY A 48 5.29 -0.26 -3.31
C GLY A 48 3.78 -0.46 -3.22
N LEU A 49 3.12 -0.45 -4.38
CA LEU A 49 1.67 -0.62 -4.46
C LEU A 49 1.19 -1.96 -3.88
N LEU A 50 1.89 -3.06 -4.12
CA LEU A 50 1.47 -4.39 -3.66
C LEU A 50 1.37 -4.48 -2.14
N GLU A 51 2.37 -3.93 -1.44
CA GLU A 51 2.43 -3.88 0.02
C GLU A 51 1.29 -3.02 0.57
N LEU A 52 1.03 -1.86 -0.04
CA LEU A 52 -0.11 -1.02 0.33
C LEU A 52 -1.44 -1.79 0.17
N LEU A 53 -1.66 -2.47 -0.96
CA LEU A 53 -2.88 -3.23 -1.19
C LEU A 53 -3.02 -4.40 -0.21
N ASP A 54 -1.91 -5.04 0.18
CA ASP A 54 -1.87 -6.09 1.20
C ASP A 54 -2.33 -5.57 2.56
N GLU A 55 -1.78 -4.43 2.98
CA GLU A 55 -2.12 -3.82 4.27
C GLU A 55 -3.57 -3.34 4.31
N LEU A 56 -4.09 -2.83 3.18
CA LEU A 56 -5.50 -2.49 3.04
C LEU A 56 -6.39 -3.74 3.11
N GLU A 57 -5.99 -4.83 2.47
CA GLU A 57 -6.70 -6.11 2.49
C GLU A 57 -6.76 -6.70 3.90
N LYS A 58 -5.65 -6.69 4.64
CA LYS A 58 -5.63 -7.09 6.06
C LYS A 58 -6.52 -6.20 6.93
N LYS A 59 -6.52 -4.89 6.67
CA LYS A 59 -7.27 -3.92 7.49
C LYS A 59 -8.78 -3.98 7.29
N PHE A 60 -9.22 -4.24 6.05
CA PHE A 60 -10.63 -4.17 5.68
C PHE A 60 -11.25 -5.53 5.33
N GLY A 61 -10.45 -6.59 5.18
CA GLY A 61 -10.92 -7.91 4.78
C GLY A 61 -11.46 -7.96 3.34
N TRP A 62 -11.16 -6.98 2.50
CA TRP A 62 -11.58 -6.92 1.10
C TRP A 62 -10.38 -7.21 0.19
N PRO A 63 -10.51 -8.09 -0.83
CA PRO A 63 -9.36 -8.55 -1.63
C PRO A 63 -8.83 -7.49 -2.61
N PHE A 64 -8.23 -6.41 -2.10
CA PHE A 64 -7.69 -5.31 -2.88
C PHE A 64 -6.67 -5.79 -3.92
N LYS A 65 -5.81 -6.76 -3.58
CA LYS A 65 -4.81 -7.24 -4.54
C LYS A 65 -5.47 -7.83 -5.79
N ARG A 66 -6.49 -8.66 -5.63
CA ARG A 66 -7.18 -9.32 -6.75
C ARG A 66 -8.04 -8.35 -7.57
N GLU A 67 -8.58 -7.32 -6.94
CA GLU A 67 -9.39 -6.31 -7.62
C GLU A 67 -8.52 -5.34 -8.45
N PHE A 68 -7.33 -5.00 -7.96
CA PHE A 68 -6.46 -4.00 -8.59
C PHE A 68 -5.35 -4.58 -9.46
N ILE A 69 -4.90 -5.81 -9.20
CA ILE A 69 -3.78 -6.44 -9.90
C ILE A 69 -4.30 -7.66 -10.67
N ASP A 70 -3.94 -7.71 -11.95
CA ASP A 70 -4.14 -8.89 -12.77
C ASP A 70 -2.99 -9.88 -12.52
N GLU A 71 -3.29 -11.02 -11.88
CA GLU A 71 -2.29 -12.02 -11.48
C GLU A 71 -1.55 -12.63 -12.68
N SER A 72 -2.19 -12.69 -13.86
CA SER A 72 -1.61 -13.27 -15.08
C SER A 72 -0.54 -12.38 -15.70
N THR A 73 -0.74 -11.07 -15.63
CA THR A 73 0.18 -10.07 -16.23
C THR A 73 1.02 -9.33 -15.19
N GLN A 74 0.78 -9.58 -13.89
CA GLN A 74 1.40 -8.86 -12.78
C GLN A 74 1.31 -7.32 -12.94
N SER A 75 0.24 -6.87 -13.60
CA SER A 75 0.01 -5.48 -14.00
C SER A 75 -1.29 -4.97 -13.40
N LEU A 76 -1.48 -3.64 -13.37
CA LEU A 76 -2.77 -3.07 -12.95
C LEU A 76 -3.88 -3.62 -13.84
N SER A 77 -4.97 -4.06 -13.21
CA SER A 77 -6.16 -4.49 -13.92
C SER A 77 -6.66 -3.36 -14.83
N PRO A 78 -7.04 -3.65 -16.09
CA PRO A 78 -7.46 -2.61 -17.04
C PRO A 78 -8.74 -1.89 -16.62
N LYS A 79 -9.47 -2.42 -15.63
CA LYS A 79 -10.71 -1.87 -15.10
C LYS A 79 -10.49 -1.01 -13.85
N VAL A 80 -9.24 -0.79 -13.44
CA VAL A 80 -8.93 0.04 -12.27
C VAL A 80 -8.07 1.23 -12.66
N VAL A 81 -8.21 2.30 -11.90
CA VAL A 81 -7.33 3.47 -11.99
C VAL A 81 -6.72 3.70 -10.61
N VAL A 82 -5.40 3.80 -10.59
CA VAL A 82 -4.63 4.20 -9.41
C VAL A 82 -3.96 5.52 -9.73
N LEU A 83 -4.17 6.54 -8.90
CA LEU A 83 -3.47 7.81 -9.01
C LEU A 83 -2.48 7.94 -7.86
N VAL A 84 -1.25 8.32 -8.15
CA VAL A 84 -0.24 8.64 -7.14
C VAL A 84 0.16 10.10 -7.34
N ASN A 85 -0.01 10.93 -6.31
CA ASN A 85 0.14 12.38 -6.37
C ASN A 85 -0.63 13.01 -7.55
N ARG A 86 -1.87 12.56 -7.77
CA ARG A 86 -2.75 12.96 -8.89
C ARG A 86 -2.28 12.56 -10.29
N ALA A 87 -1.19 11.81 -10.42
CA ALA A 87 -0.74 11.25 -11.69
C ALA A 87 -1.23 9.80 -11.83
N PRO A 88 -1.78 9.40 -13.00
CA PRO A 88 -2.19 8.02 -13.22
C PRO A 88 -0.97 7.10 -13.21
N LEU A 89 -1.04 6.08 -12.36
CA LEU A 89 -0.03 5.05 -12.29
C LEU A 89 -0.08 4.24 -13.59
N ARG A 90 1.05 4.18 -14.28
CA ARG A 90 1.18 3.37 -15.50
C ARG A 90 1.11 1.88 -15.14
N ARG A 91 0.79 1.04 -16.13
CA ARG A 91 0.63 -0.42 -15.94
C ARG A 91 1.81 -1.10 -15.24
N ASN A 92 3.03 -0.55 -15.37
CA ASN A 92 4.22 -1.06 -14.72
C ASN A 92 4.48 -0.34 -13.39
N PHE A 93 3.85 -0.82 -12.33
CA PHE A 93 3.96 -0.26 -10.97
C PHE A 93 5.05 -0.93 -10.12
N MET A 94 5.77 -1.94 -10.63
CA MET A 94 6.76 -2.69 -9.88
C MET A 94 7.92 -1.82 -9.36
N PHE A 95 8.23 -0.72 -10.05
CA PHE A 95 9.27 0.22 -9.65
C PHE A 95 8.72 1.40 -8.82
N LEU A 96 7.42 1.43 -8.56
CA LEU A 96 6.81 2.46 -7.73
C LEU A 96 7.23 2.23 -6.28
N LYS A 97 7.84 3.26 -5.70
CA LYS A 97 8.12 3.36 -4.28
C LYS A 97 7.42 4.59 -3.75
N PHE A 98 6.61 4.40 -2.72
CA PHE A 98 5.93 5.51 -2.08
C PHE A 98 6.92 6.34 -1.26
N LYS A 99 6.58 7.62 -1.10
CA LYS A 99 7.28 8.58 -0.24
C LYS A 99 6.33 9.12 0.82
N GLY A 100 6.88 9.59 1.93
CA GLY A 100 6.11 10.23 2.99
C GLY A 100 5.31 11.43 2.49
N GLY A 101 4.04 11.49 2.86
CA GLY A 101 3.10 12.55 2.49
C GLY A 101 2.44 12.36 1.13
N GLU A 102 2.71 11.27 0.42
CA GLU A 102 2.08 11.02 -0.88
C GLU A 102 0.59 10.72 -0.76
N SER A 103 -0.14 11.11 -1.82
CA SER A 103 -1.56 10.84 -1.94
C SER A 103 -1.80 9.77 -3.01
N VAL A 104 -2.42 8.67 -2.61
CA VAL A 104 -2.85 7.58 -3.48
C VAL A 104 -4.36 7.61 -3.61
N VAL A 105 -4.89 7.51 -4.82
CA VAL A 105 -6.33 7.42 -5.06
C VAL A 105 -6.62 6.11 -5.76
N LEU A 106 -7.52 5.32 -5.19
CA LEU A 106 -7.89 3.99 -5.65
C LEU A 106 -9.30 4.00 -6.24
N PHE A 107 -9.40 3.72 -7.53
CA PHE A 107 -10.65 3.59 -8.28
C PHE A 107 -10.80 2.17 -8.81
N PRO A 108 -11.46 1.27 -8.06
CA PRO A 108 -11.84 -0.03 -8.57
C PRO A 108 -13.05 0.09 -9.49
N HIS A 109 -13.09 -0.76 -10.53
CA HIS A 109 -14.18 -0.84 -11.51
C HIS A 109 -14.56 0.53 -12.05
N THR A 110 -13.64 1.16 -12.77
CA THR A 110 -13.99 2.26 -13.67
C THR A 110 -14.88 1.68 -14.76
N VAL A 111 -16.19 1.61 -14.48
CA VAL A 111 -17.20 1.48 -15.52
C VAL A 111 -16.96 2.66 -16.46
N CYS A 112 -16.74 2.34 -17.74
CA CYS A 112 -16.72 3.33 -18.80
C CYS A 112 -18.11 3.96 -18.83
N GLY A 113 -18.31 5.04 -18.06
CA GLY A 113 -19.51 5.85 -18.10
C GLY A 113 -19.43 6.73 -19.33
N GLY A 114 -19.88 6.19 -20.46
CA GLY A 114 -20.32 6.93 -21.64
C GLY A 114 -21.83 6.88 -21.71
#